data_AF-A0A349PNG5-F1
#
_entry.id   AF-A0A349PNG5-F1
#
_cell.length_a   1.000
_cell.length_b   1.000
_cell.length_c   1.000
_cell.angle_alpha   90.00
_cell.angle_beta   90.00
_cell.angle_gamma   90.00
#
_symmetry.space_group_name_H-M   'P 1'
#
loop_
_entity.id
_entity.type
_entity.pdbx_description
1 polymer ?
#
loop_
_entity_poly.entity_id
_entity_poly.type
_entity_poly.pdbx_seq_one_letter_code
_entity_poly.pdbx_strand_id
1 'polypeptide(L)' 'MNSENSKTNWGQFIPLVTVFFFWGFVAASNDILIPVFKKAFDLTQSQSQFVSIAFYISYTVGSLIYIGVSL' A
#
# COMPACT_ATOMS: atom_id res chain seq x y z
N MET A 1 -36.46 -6.51 -25.91
CA MET A 1 -35.21 -6.59 -25.12
C MET A 1 -34.78 -5.16 -24.85
N ASN A 2 -34.87 -4.71 -23.60
CA ASN A 2 -34.45 -3.36 -23.22
C ASN A 2 -32.92 -3.36 -23.12
N SER A 3 -32.24 -2.70 -24.05
CA SER A 3 -30.79 -2.55 -23.99
C SER A 3 -30.43 -1.53 -22.92
N GLU A 4 -30.19 -2.01 -21.70
CA GLU A 4 -29.56 -1.20 -20.66
C GLU A 4 -28.16 -0.78 -21.15
N ASN A 5 -28.04 0.48 -21.58
CA ASN A 5 -26.76 1.11 -21.84
C ASN A 5 -26.02 1.19 -20.50
N SER A 6 -25.14 0.23 -20.22
CA SER A 6 -24.23 0.27 -19.08
C SER A 6 -23.26 1.43 -19.28
N LYS A 7 -23.63 2.62 -18.77
CA LYS A 7 -22.75 3.79 -18.79
C LYS A 7 -21.61 3.53 -17.82
N THR A 8 -20.38 3.51 -18.31
CA THR A 8 -19.20 3.45 -17.45
C THR A 8 -19.19 4.67 -16.54
N ASN A 9 -19.25 4.44 -15.23
CA ASN A 9 -19.16 5.50 -14.23
C ASN A 9 -17.72 5.98 -14.10
N TRP A 10 -17.27 6.78 -15.08
CA TRP A 10 -15.91 7.32 -15.16
C TRP A 10 -15.48 8.04 -13.87
N GLY A 11 -16.42 8.70 -13.18
CA GLY A 11 -16.17 9.37 -11.90
C GLY A 11 -15.80 8.44 -10.74
N GLN A 12 -16.18 7.16 -10.78
CA GLN A 12 -15.79 6.15 -9.80
C GLN A 12 -14.58 5.33 -10.27
N PHE A 13 -14.48 5.11 -11.58
CA PHE A 13 -13.41 4.32 -12.17
C PHE A 13 -12.04 4.99 -12.04
N ILE A 14 -11.96 6.31 -12.26
CA ILE A 14 -10.67 7.04 -12.17
C ILE A 14 -10.08 6.95 -10.75
N PRO A 15 -10.80 7.27 -9.66
CA PRO A 15 -10.30 7.07 -8.30
C PRO A 15 -9.87 5.64 -8.03
N LEU A 16 -10.64 4.66 -8.50
CA LEU A 16 -10.34 3.24 -8.31
C LEU A 16 -8.99 2.86 -8.94
N VAL A 17 -8.76 3.26 -10.20
CA VAL A 17 -7.50 3.01 -10.91
C VAL A 17 -6.33 3.71 -10.22
N THR A 18 -6.51 4.96 -9.79
CA THR A 18 -5.45 5.71 -9.10
C THR A 18 -5.10 5.06 -7.76
N VAL A 19 -6.08 4.74 -6.91
CA VAL A 19 -5.85 4.07 -5.63
C VAL A 19 -5.20 2.70 -5.83
N PHE A 20 -5.68 1.93 -6.80
CA PHE A 20 -5.11 0.63 -7.12
C PHE A 20 -3.64 0.72 -7.56
N PHE A 21 -3.32 1.69 -8.42
CA PHE A 21 -1.95 1.93 -8.86
C PHE A 21 -1.03 2.31 -7.70
N PHE A 22 -1.44 3.25 -6.85
CA PHE A 22 -0.65 3.64 -5.68
C PHE A 22 -0.48 2.48 -4.69
N TRP A 23 -1.53 1.70 -4.43
CA TRP A 23 -1.43 0.55 -3.54
C TRP A 23 -0.48 -0.52 -4.08
N GLY A 24 -0.54 -0.82 -5.38
CA GLY A 24 0.39 -1.73 -6.04
C GLY A 24 1.84 -1.23 -6.03
N PHE A 25 2.05 0.08 -6.23
CA PHE A 25 3.38 0.70 -6.10
C PHE A 25 3.94 0.58 -4.69
N VAL A 26 3.11 0.80 -3.66
CA VAL A 26 3.56 0.69 -2.27
C VAL A 26 3.91 -0.77 -1.93
N ALA A 27 3.10 -1.74 -2.39
CA ALA A 27 3.41 -3.17 -2.21
C ALA A 27 4.76 -3.55 -2.85
N ALA A 28 4.97 -3.18 -4.12
CA ALA A 28 6.23 -3.44 -4.82
C ALA A 28 7.43 -2.73 -4.17
N SER A 29 7.21 -1.53 -3.62
CA SER A 29 8.25 -0.78 -2.90
C SER A 29 8.69 -1.54 -1.64
N ASN A 30 7.78 -2.15 -0.88
CA ASN A 30 8.13 -2.88 0.35
C ASN A 30 9.07 -4.06 0.05
N ASP A 31 8.81 -4.80 -1.02
CA ASP A 31 9.61 -5.96 -1.43
C ASP A 31 11.02 -5.59 -1.93
N ILE A 32 11.19 -4.38 -2.49
CA ILE A 32 12.47 -3.86 -2.96
C ILE A 32 13.23 -3.15 -1.82
N LEU A 33 12.53 -2.44 -0.95
CA LEU A 33 13.13 -1.54 0.03
C LEU A 33 13.75 -2.31 1.21
N ILE A 34 13.15 -3.42 1.63
CA ILE A 34 13.71 -4.30 2.68
C ILE A 34 15.11 -4.83 2.31
N PRO A 35 15.34 -5.46 1.13
CA PRO A 35 16.68 -5.92 0.74
C PRO A 35 17.64 -4.76 0.45
N VAL A 36 17.16 -3.60 -0.02
CA VAL A 36 18.00 -2.40 -0.17
C VAL A 36 18.50 -1.92 1.19
N PHE A 37 17.65 -1.83 2.21
CA PHE A 37 18.08 -1.47 3.56
C PHE A 37 18.99 -2.53 4.18
N LYS A 38 18.74 -3.82 3.93
CA LYS A 38 19.64 -4.89 4.35
C LYS A 38 21.05 -4.69 3.81
N LYS A 39 21.17 -4.35 2.52
CA LYS A 39 22.47 -4.12 1.86
C LYS A 39 23.09 -2.77 2.24
N ALA A 40 22.31 -1.72 2.38
CA ALA A 40 22.79 -0.37 2.69
C ALA A 40 23.34 -0.24 4.12
N PHE A 41 22.80 -1.02 5.06
CA PHE A 41 23.19 -1.00 6.48
C PHE A 41 23.93 -2.27 6.93
N ASP A 42 24.36 -3.14 5.99
CA ASP A 42 25.01 -4.44 6.27
C ASP A 42 24.30 -5.27 7.36
N LEU A 43 22.97 -5.32 7.28
CA LEU A 43 22.14 -5.93 8.32
C LEU A 43 22.16 -7.46 8.22
N THR A 44 22.29 -8.10 9.37
CA THR A 44 22.06 -9.54 9.51
C THR A 44 20.60 -9.90 9.20
N GLN A 45 20.33 -11.17 8.89
CA GLN A 45 18.97 -11.63 8.53
C GLN A 45 17.93 -11.23 9.58
N SER A 46 18.23 -11.42 10.87
CA SER A 46 17.34 -11.04 11.96
C SER A 46 17.06 -9.54 12.03
N GLN A 47 18.05 -8.71 11.69
CA GLN A 47 17.88 -7.26 11.65
C GLN A 47 16.98 -6.80 10.49
N SER A 48 17.06 -7.48 9.34
CA SER A 48 16.15 -7.21 8.21
C SER A 48 14.68 -7.53 8.54
N GLN A 49 14.42 -8.49 9.43
CA GLN A 49 13.09 -8.77 9.94
C GLN A 49 12.51 -7.59 10.74
N PHE A 50 13.31 -6.89 11.54
CA PHE A 50 12.84 -5.71 12.29
C PHE A 50 12.45 -4.55 11.36
N VAL A 51 13.16 -4.38 10.24
CA VAL A 51 12.79 -3.38 9.22
C VAL A 51 11.44 -3.74 8.57
N SER A 52 11.22 -5.02 8.28
CA SER A 52 9.92 -5.51 7.78
C SER A 52 8.80 -5.25 8.79
N ILE A 53 9.04 -5.53 10.08
CA ILE A 53 8.09 -5.26 11.17
C ILE A 53 7.79 -3.77 11.28
N ALA A 54 8.81 -2.89 11.21
CA ALA A 54 8.62 -1.45 11.24
C ALA A 54 7.73 -0.96 10.09
N PHE A 55 7.86 -1.55 8.89
CA PHE A 55 6.98 -1.27 7.77
C PHE A 55 5.53 -1.62 8.07
N TYR A 56 5.26 -2.83 8.59
CA TYR A 56 3.89 -3.23 8.96
C TYR A 56 3.32 -2.41 10.12
N ILE A 57 4.14 -1.99 11.08
CA ILE A 57 3.71 -1.08 12.15
C ILE A 57 3.22 0.25 11.57
N SER A 58 3.89 0.77 10.54
CA SER A 58 3.47 2.03 9.90
C SER A 58 2.05 1.94 9.31
N TYR A 59 1.67 0.81 8.70
CA TYR A 59 0.30 0.58 8.23
C TYR A 59 -0.70 0.51 9.37
N THR A 60 -0.36 -0.16 10.47
CA THR A 60 -1.21 -0.22 11.67
C THR A 60 -1.44 1.18 12.24
N VAL A 61 -0.39 1.98 12.37
CA VAL A 61 -0.48 3.36 12.86
C VAL A 61 -1.32 4.22 11.91
N GLY A 62 -1.11 4.11 10.60
CA GLY A 62 -1.92 4.81 9.60
C GLY A 62 -3.40 4.46 9.71
N SER A 63 -3.72 3.18 9.90
CA SER A 63 -5.10 2.71 10.13
C SER A 63 -5.69 3.27 11.43
N LEU A 64 -4.93 3.27 12.53
CA LEU A 64 -5.38 3.84 13.81
C LEU A 64 -5.63 5.35 13.71
N ILE A 65 -4.77 6.09 13.01
CA ILE A 65 -4.98 7.53 12.76
C ILE A 65 -6.24 7.72 11.91
N TYR A 66 -6.42 6.95 10.84
CA TYR A 66 -7.62 7.03 10.01
C TYR A 66 -8.89 6.78 10.83
N ILE A 67 -8.91 5.74 11.67
CA ILE A 67 -10.04 5.43 12.56
C ILE A 67 -10.28 6.60 13.53
N GLY A 68 -9.23 7.17 14.12
CA GLY A 68 -9.34 8.30 15.04
C GLY A 68 -9.82 9.61 14.39
N VAL A 69 -9.46 9.86 13.13
CA VAL A 69 -9.92 11.04 12.36
C VAL A 69 -11.32 10.84 11.80
N SER A 70 -11.70 9.59 11.50
CA SER A 70 -13.00 9.25 10.91
C SER A 70 -14.13 9.09 11.95
N LEU A 71 -13.82 9.06 13.25
CA LEU A 71 -14.76 8.99 14.37
C LEU A 71 -15.22 10.40 14.78
#